data_AF-A0A0C9VMV2-F1
#
_entry.id   AF-A0A0C9VMV2-F1
#
_cell.length_a   1.000
_cell.length_b   1.000
_cell.length_c   1.000
_cell.angle_alpha   90.00
_cell.angle_beta   90.00
_cell.angle_gamma   90.00
#
_symmetry.space_group_name_H-M   'P 1'
#
loop_
_entity.id
_entity.type
_entity.pdbx_description
1 polymer ?
#
loop_
_entity_poly.entity_id
_entity_poly.type
_entity_poly.pdbx_seq_one_letter_code
_entity_poly.pdbx_strand_id
1 'polypeptide(L)'
;LLAPFLDRLITDKLDEGFTSSQALRFFEPMCMALTPAELSDPVPPDLGYWEPGKYDRWHGLSGDFVKQWGHCRAPVPSFYTRLLRNIYLSNWGMWCVKAIRHFVRSSYNAIIYSHAVIFTYISAS
;
A
#
# COMPACT_ATOMS: atom_id res chain seq x y z
N LEU A 1 17.59 8.24 4.06
CA LEU A 1 17.60 7.89 5.50
C LEU A 1 16.35 7.13 5.95
N LEU A 2 15.14 7.43 5.45
CA LEU A 2 13.88 6.78 5.93
C LEU A 2 13.60 5.36 5.36
N ALA A 3 14.50 4.82 4.53
CA ALA A 3 14.30 3.55 3.84
C ALA A 3 13.95 2.36 4.76
N PRO A 4 14.70 2.07 5.85
CA PRO A 4 14.38 0.96 6.75
C PRO A 4 13.06 1.14 7.49
N PHE A 5 12.69 2.38 7.81
CA PHE A 5 11.40 2.68 8.44
C PHE A 5 10.25 2.35 7.50
N LEU A 6 10.32 2.82 6.24
CA LEU A 6 9.31 2.56 5.24
C LEU A 6 9.19 1.05 4.97
N ASP A 7 10.30 0.34 4.79
CA ASP A 7 10.31 -1.10 4.52
C ASP A 7 9.65 -1.92 5.64
N ARG A 8 9.83 -1.53 6.91
CA ARG A 8 9.18 -2.17 8.07
C ARG A 8 7.72 -1.77 8.23
N LEU A 9 7.30 -0.59 7.75
CA LEU A 9 5.92 -0.13 7.86
C LEU A 9 5.01 -0.74 6.78
N ILE A 10 5.56 -0.96 5.58
CA ILE A 10 4.81 -1.46 4.42
C ILE A 10 5.05 -2.96 4.15
N THR A 11 5.63 -3.68 5.11
CA THR A 11 5.96 -5.09 4.98
C THR A 11 4.69 -5.95 5.03
N ASP A 12 4.58 -6.91 4.11
CA ASP A 12 3.41 -7.81 4.01
C ASP A 12 3.32 -8.82 5.18
N LYS A 13 4.44 -9.06 5.88
CA LYS A 13 4.52 -9.97 7.03
C LYS A 13 4.30 -9.19 8.34
N LEU A 14 3.13 -9.36 8.95
CA LEU A 14 2.78 -8.68 10.20
C LEU A 14 3.84 -8.82 11.31
N ASP A 15 4.46 -9.99 11.42
CA ASP A 15 5.45 -10.28 12.47
C ASP A 15 6.79 -9.56 12.28
N GLU A 16 7.07 -9.12 11.05
CA GLU A 16 8.28 -8.36 10.70
C GLU A 16 8.03 -6.85 10.67
N GLY A 17 6.79 -6.41 10.87
CA GLY A 17 6.40 -5.02 10.87
C GLY A 17 6.77 -4.29 12.16
N PHE A 18 7.05 -3.00 12.08
CA PHE A 18 7.18 -2.20 13.29
C PHE A 18 5.82 -1.96 13.94
N THR A 19 5.73 -2.19 15.24
CA THR A 19 4.63 -1.65 16.04
C THR A 19 4.74 -0.13 16.14
N SER A 20 3.63 0.57 16.34
CA SER A 20 3.61 2.04 16.41
C SER A 20 4.60 2.62 17.43
N SER A 21 4.82 1.93 18.55
CA SER A 21 5.79 2.32 19.57
C SER A 21 7.25 2.13 19.11
N GLN A 22 7.56 1.05 18.38
CA GLN A 22 8.88 0.83 17.78
C GLN A 22 9.16 1.83 16.67
N ALA A 23 8.15 2.13 15.85
CA ALA A 23 8.22 3.14 14.81
C ALA A 23 8.55 4.53 15.39
N LEU A 24 7.89 4.91 16.49
CA LEU A 24 8.15 6.19 17.16
C LEU A 24 9.58 6.26 17.72
N ARG A 25 10.04 5.19 18.40
CA ARG A 25 11.41 5.10 18.95
C ARG A 25 12.50 5.12 17.88
N PHE A 26 12.21 4.64 16.68
CA PHE A 26 13.12 4.74 15.54
C PHE A 26 13.16 6.18 15.00
N PHE A 27 11.99 6.83 14.91
CA PHE A 27 11.84 8.14 14.29
C PHE A 27 12.41 9.28 15.15
N GLU A 28 12.27 9.20 16.47
CA GLU A 28 12.72 10.22 17.42
C GLU A 28 14.22 10.56 17.32
N PRO A 29 15.17 9.61 17.42
CA PRO A 29 16.60 9.90 17.27
C PRO A 29 16.96 10.36 15.85
N MET A 30 16.22 9.90 14.83
CA MET A 30 16.44 10.32 13.46
C MET A 30 16.07 11.79 13.28
N CYS A 31 14.92 12.23 13.78
CA CYS A 31 14.51 13.64 13.75
C CYS A 31 15.47 14.55 14.54
N MET A 32 16.01 14.07 15.65
CA MET A 32 16.99 14.82 16.45
C MET A 32 18.35 14.96 15.74
N ALA A 33 18.67 14.06 14.81
CA ALA A 33 19.91 14.09 14.04
C ALA A 33 19.82 14.94 12.77
N LEU A 34 18.61 15.29 12.31
CA LEU A 34 18.44 16.18 11.15
C LEU A 34 18.69 17.63 11.54
N THR A 35 19.43 18.34 10.68
CA THR A 35 19.61 19.78 10.84
C THR A 35 18.36 20.54 10.38
N PRO A 36 18.05 21.72 10.95
CA PRO A 36 16.89 22.51 10.53
C PRO A 36 16.95 22.95 9.05
N ALA A 37 18.15 22.97 8.46
CA ALA A 37 18.35 23.25 7.03
C ALA A 37 17.86 22.11 6.13
N GLU A 38 18.14 20.85 6.49
CA GLU A 38 17.63 19.67 5.77
C GLU A 38 16.11 19.51 5.92
N LEU A 39 15.54 20.02 7.02
CA LEU A 39 14.10 20.02 7.24
C LEU A 39 13.38 21.11 6.42
N SER A 40 14.09 22.16 6.02
CA SER A 40 13.53 23.25 5.21
C SER A 40 13.70 23.03 3.72
N ASP A 41 14.26 21.89 3.30
CA ASP A 41 14.41 21.58 1.88
C ASP A 41 13.03 21.48 1.22
N PRO A 42 12.84 22.14 0.07
CA PRO A 42 11.58 22.07 -0.64
C PRO A 42 11.32 20.62 -1.06
N VAL A 43 10.11 20.14 -0.80
CA VAL A 43 9.65 18.84 -1.28
C VAL A 43 9.81 18.82 -2.80
N PRO A 44 10.52 17.82 -3.37
CA PRO A 44 10.69 17.76 -4.82
C PRO A 44 9.32 17.72 -5.50
N PRO A 45 9.21 18.32 -6.70
CA PRO A 45 7.95 18.33 -7.44
C PRO A 45 7.44 16.90 -7.65
N ASP A 46 6.12 16.72 -7.54
CA ASP A 46 5.46 15.43 -7.68
C ASP A 46 5.94 14.73 -8.96
N LEU A 47 6.71 13.65 -8.79
CA LEU A 47 7.27 12.86 -9.89
C LEU A 47 6.21 11.98 -10.57
N GLY A 48 4.94 12.13 -10.19
CA GLY A 48 3.82 11.36 -10.71
C GLY A 48 3.67 10.02 -9.98
N TYR A 49 3.03 9.06 -10.65
CA TYR A 49 2.63 7.80 -10.04
C TYR A 49 3.86 6.99 -9.56
N TRP A 50 4.08 6.99 -8.24
CA TRP A 50 5.14 6.21 -7.61
C TRP A 50 4.83 4.73 -7.72
N GLU A 51 5.64 3.98 -8.46
CA GLU A 51 5.54 2.53 -8.57
C GLU A 51 6.41 1.89 -7.47
N PRO A 52 5.83 1.36 -6.37
CA PRO A 52 6.59 0.95 -5.19
C PRO A 52 7.60 -0.19 -5.44
N GLY A 53 7.51 -0.85 -6.61
CA GLY A 53 8.41 -1.92 -7.01
C GLY A 53 9.57 -1.51 -7.92
N LYS A 54 9.60 -0.27 -8.45
CA LYS A 54 10.69 0.23 -9.31
C LYS A 54 11.68 1.13 -8.59
N TYR A 55 11.25 1.78 -7.52
CA TYR A 55 12.10 2.71 -6.78
C TYR A 55 12.91 1.97 -5.71
N ASP A 56 14.22 1.87 -5.90
CA ASP A 56 15.11 1.34 -4.85
C ASP A 56 15.30 2.39 -3.77
N ARG A 57 14.53 2.25 -2.67
CA ARG A 57 14.60 3.14 -1.50
C ARG A 57 15.99 3.17 -0.84
N TRP A 58 16.82 2.17 -1.12
CA TRP A 58 18.17 2.05 -0.55
C TRP A 58 19.25 2.67 -1.44
N HIS A 59 18.89 3.12 -2.64
CA HIS A 59 19.82 3.71 -3.59
C HIS A 59 20.39 5.03 -3.06
N GLY A 60 21.72 5.19 -3.10
CA GLY A 60 22.41 6.41 -2.66
C GLY A 60 22.62 6.56 -1.16
N LEU A 61 22.31 5.54 -0.34
CA LEU A 61 22.61 5.54 1.10
C LEU A 61 24.07 5.16 1.36
N SER A 62 24.65 5.67 2.44
CA SER A 62 26.02 5.33 2.85
C SER A 62 26.14 3.85 3.21
N GLY A 63 27.28 3.25 2.89
CA GLY A 63 27.51 1.81 3.12
C GLY A 63 27.35 1.40 4.58
N ASP A 64 27.74 2.27 5.52
CA ASP A 64 27.60 2.03 6.96
C ASP A 64 26.12 2.01 7.40
N PHE A 65 25.31 2.90 6.83
CA PHE A 65 23.86 2.92 7.05
C PHE A 65 23.21 1.64 6.51
N VAL A 66 23.61 1.19 5.32
CA VAL A 66 23.10 -0.06 4.72
C VAL A 66 23.52 -1.28 5.56
N LYS A 67 24.73 -1.31 6.11
CA LYS A 67 25.16 -2.38 7.02
C LYS A 67 24.37 -2.40 8.32
N GLN A 68 24.17 -1.23 8.93
CA GLN A 68 23.43 -1.12 10.19
C GLN A 68 21.96 -1.54 10.03
N TRP A 69 21.31 -1.11 8.95
CA TRP A 69 19.87 -1.26 8.78
C TRP A 69 19.46 -2.31 7.76
N GLY A 70 20.39 -2.98 7.08
CA GLY A 70 20.08 -3.92 6.00
C GLY A 70 19.19 -5.09 6.41
N HIS A 71 19.20 -5.46 7.69
CA HIS A 71 18.29 -6.46 8.27
C HIS A 71 16.81 -6.01 8.26
N CYS A 72 16.54 -4.70 8.13
CA CYS A 72 15.19 -4.14 8.00
C CYS A 72 14.68 -4.07 6.56
N ARG A 73 15.45 -4.53 5.58
CA ARG A 73 15.04 -4.49 4.18
C ARG A 73 13.85 -5.43 3.99
N ALA A 74 12.78 -4.90 3.40
CA ALA A 74 11.60 -5.70 3.11
C ALA A 74 11.97 -6.82 2.12
N PRO A 75 11.45 -8.05 2.31
CA PRO A 75 11.65 -9.10 1.33
C PRO A 75 11.05 -8.66 -0.01
N VAL A 76 11.71 -9.06 -1.11
CA VAL A 76 11.20 -8.78 -2.45
C VAL A 76 9.80 -9.40 -2.57
N PRO A 77 8.78 -8.65 -3.02
CA PRO A 77 7.43 -9.18 -3.15
C PRO A 77 7.44 -10.41 -4.05
N SER A 78 6.63 -11.41 -3.68
CA SER A 78 6.51 -12.65 -4.45
C SER A 78 6.14 -12.35 -5.91
N PHE A 79 6.51 -13.24 -6.82
CA PHE A 79 6.17 -13.10 -8.24
C PHE A 79 4.66 -12.91 -8.45
N TYR A 80 3.84 -13.62 -7.68
CA TYR A 80 2.38 -13.48 -7.68
C TYR A 80 1.93 -12.07 -7.29
N THR A 81 2.49 -11.52 -6.20
CA THR A 81 2.19 -10.15 -5.76
C THR A 81 2.61 -9.11 -6.81
N ARG A 82 3.73 -9.31 -7.50
CA ARG A 82 4.18 -8.44 -8.60
C ARG A 82 3.23 -8.52 -9.79
N LEU A 83 2.77 -9.72 -10.15
CA LEU A 83 1.80 -9.93 -11.23
C LEU A 83 0.47 -9.23 -10.91
N LEU A 84 -0.05 -9.42 -9.70
CA LEU A 84 -1.28 -8.76 -9.25
C LEU A 84 -1.17 -7.23 -9.29
N ARG A 85 -0.04 -6.67 -8.82
CA ARG A 85 0.21 -5.22 -8.89
C ARG A 85 0.24 -4.73 -10.34
N ASN A 86 0.89 -5.44 -11.25
CA ASN A 86 0.90 -5.09 -12.67
C ASN A 86 -0.51 -5.14 -13.29
N ILE A 87 -1.32 -6.14 -12.93
CA ILE A 87 -2.71 -6.23 -13.39
C ILE A 87 -3.52 -5.06 -12.85
N TYR A 88 -3.39 -4.74 -11.56
CA TYR A 88 -4.11 -3.65 -10.91
C TYR A 88 -3.76 -2.28 -11.49
N LEU A 89 -2.47 -2.03 -11.78
CA LEU A 89 -2.00 -0.77 -12.37
C LEU A 89 -2.31 -0.67 -13.87
N SER A 90 -2.56 -1.80 -14.53
CA SER A 90 -3.01 -1.80 -15.92
C SER A 90 -4.44 -1.29 -16.03
N ASN A 91 -4.69 -0.43 -17.02
CA ASN A 91 -6.04 0.03 -17.36
C ASN A 91 -7.02 -1.13 -17.57
N TRP A 92 -6.53 -2.28 -18.02
CA TRP A 92 -7.33 -3.48 -18.21
C TRP A 92 -7.81 -4.07 -16.88
N GLY A 93 -6.93 -4.19 -15.88
CA GLY A 93 -7.34 -4.69 -14.56
C GLY A 93 -8.27 -3.72 -13.84
N MET A 94 -8.05 -2.40 -13.96
CA MET A 94 -9.01 -1.41 -13.44
C MET A 94 -10.39 -1.55 -14.09
N TRP A 95 -10.46 -1.77 -15.41
CA TRP A 95 -11.72 -2.03 -16.12
C TRP A 95 -12.38 -3.32 -15.66
N CYS A 96 -11.63 -4.42 -15.55
CA CYS A 96 -12.14 -5.70 -15.06
C CYS A 96 -12.71 -5.59 -13.64
N VAL A 97 -11.99 -4.95 -12.71
CA VAL A 97 -12.47 -4.75 -11.34
C VAL A 97 -13.75 -3.91 -11.31
N LYS A 98 -13.83 -2.84 -12.13
CA LYS A 98 -15.04 -2.02 -12.26
C LYS A 98 -16.22 -2.83 -12.82
N ALA A 99 -15.99 -3.62 -13.86
CA ALA A 99 -17.01 -4.46 -14.47
C ALA A 99 -17.54 -5.52 -13.50
N ILE A 100 -16.64 -6.23 -12.80
CA ILE A 100 -17.01 -7.23 -11.77
C ILE A 100 -17.80 -6.56 -10.66
N ARG A 101 -17.33 -5.42 -10.13
CA ARG A 101 -18.04 -4.68 -9.08
C ARG A 101 -19.44 -4.24 -9.53
N HIS A 102 -19.57 -3.80 -10.77
CA HIS A 102 -20.87 -3.43 -11.34
C HIS A 102 -21.80 -4.64 -11.47
N PHE A 103 -21.28 -5.76 -11.98
CA PHE A 103 -22.05 -7.00 -12.13
C PHE A 103 -22.51 -7.57 -10.78
N VAL A 104 -21.62 -7.62 -9.80
CA VAL A 104 -21.93 -8.08 -8.43
C VAL A 104 -23.00 -7.19 -7.81
N ARG A 105 -22.84 -5.85 -7.88
CA ARG A 105 -23.84 -4.91 -7.36
C ARG A 105 -25.19 -5.05 -8.06
N SER A 106 -25.18 -5.25 -9.38
CA SER A 106 -26.40 -5.46 -10.16
C SER A 106 -27.10 -6.76 -9.77
N SER A 107 -26.34 -7.84 -9.55
CA SER A 107 -26.86 -9.14 -9.12
C SER A 107 -27.48 -9.08 -7.72
N TYR A 108 -26.81 -8.42 -6.77
CA TYR A 108 -27.35 -8.20 -5.42
C TYR A 108 -28.64 -7.38 -5.45
N ASN A 109 -28.68 -6.30 -6.24
CA ASN A 109 -29.89 -5.51 -6.39
C ASN A 109 -31.02 -6.34 -6.99
N ALA A 110 -30.76 -7.14 -8.03
CA ALA A 110 -31.78 -8.00 -8.65
C ALA A 110 -32.37 -9.02 -7.66
N ILE A 111 -31.54 -9.61 -6.78
CA ILE A 111 -31.99 -10.53 -5.73
C ILE A 111 -32.85 -9.80 -4.68
N ILE A 112 -32.46 -8.58 -4.27
CA ILE A 112 -33.24 -7.76 -3.33
C ILE A 112 -34.60 -7.39 -3.95
N TYR A 113 -34.61 -6.97 -5.22
CA TYR A 113 -35.85 -6.64 -5.94
C TYR A 113 -36.74 -7.86 -6.11
N SER A 114 -36.19 -9.05 -6.42
CA SER A 114 -37.01 -10.26 -6.52
C SER A 114 -37.61 -10.65 -5.18
N HIS A 115 -36.86 -10.53 -4.07
CA HIS A 115 -37.39 -10.78 -2.73
C HIS A 115 -38.46 -9.77 -2.31
N ALA A 116 -38.26 -8.48 -2.60
CA ALA A 116 -39.24 -7.44 -2.29
C ALA A 116 -40.56 -7.66 -3.04
N VAL A 117 -40.49 -8.01 -4.34
CA VAL A 117 -41.67 -8.30 -5.17
C VAL A 117 -42.44 -9.52 -4.65
N ILE A 118 -41.74 -10.61 -4.32
CA ILE A 118 -42.36 -11.82 -3.74
C ILE A 118 -43.02 -11.50 -2.40
N PHE A 119 -42.37 -10.71 -1.53
CA PHE A 119 -42.93 -10.34 -0.23
C PHE A 119 -44.18 -9.46 -0.36
N THR A 120 -44.20 -8.53 -1.32
CA THR A 120 -45.39 -7.72 -1.61
C THR A 120 -46.53 -8.55 -2.21
N TYR A 121 -46.23 -9.58 -3.00
CA TYR A 121 -47.24 -10.45 -3.61
C TYR A 121 -47.88 -11.38 -2.58
N ILE A 122 -47.10 -11.89 -1.62
CA ILE A 122 -47.58 -12.73 -0.50
C ILE A 122 -48.38 -11.91 0.51
N SER A 123 -48.02 -10.64 0.76
CA SER A 123 -48.75 -9.77 1.70
C SER A 123 -50.07 -9.21 1.14
N ALA A 124 -50.30 -9.32 -0.16
CA ALA A 124 -51.49 -8.80 -0.85
C ALA A 124 -52.51 -9.89 -1.23
N SER A 125 -52.20 -11.18 -0.98
CA SER A 125 -53.11 -12.33 -1.10
C SER A 125 -53.66 -12.72 0.27
#